data_AF-A0A8T6N786-F1
#
_entry.id   AF-A0A8T6N786-F1
#
_cell.length_a   1.000
_cell.length_b   1.000
_cell.length_c   1.000
_cell.angle_alpha   90.00
_cell.angle_beta   90.00
_cell.angle_gamma   90.00
#
_symmetry.space_group_name_H-M   'P 1'
#
loop_
_entity.id
_entity.type
_entity.pdbx_description
1 polymer ?
#
loop_
_entity_poly.entity_id
_entity_poly.type
_entity_poly.pdbx_seq_one_letter_code
_entity_poly.pdbx_strand_id
1 'polypeptide(L)'
;MERPLGKFGGWEDAAMFEVNYLHMISVDREYSPRAMQAIGLTLATKVRSESDTSGLYSLIKLAGHHAACTLKWNGQWDPEDMHDILVAKQKDYGHGNINRFGVVGVAVRLSDKIERIVNLVDKGVDPENESLKDSWIDIVGYSCIACMLEAGSFTMPLALAS
;
A
#
# COMPACT_ATOMS: atom_id res chain seq x y z
N MET A 1 7.74 15.61 4.99
CA MET A 1 7.59 16.40 3.76
C MET A 1 6.14 16.86 3.69
N GLU A 2 5.87 18.15 3.53
CA GLU A 2 4.49 18.63 3.33
C GLU A 2 3.98 18.24 1.95
N ARG A 3 2.71 17.85 1.85
CA ARG A 3 2.09 17.42 0.59
C ARG A 3 1.63 18.63 -0.22
N PRO A 4 2.13 18.82 -1.45
CA PRO A 4 1.80 20.00 -2.23
C PRO A 4 0.48 19.81 -3.00
N LEU A 5 -0.63 19.59 -2.29
CA LEU A 5 -1.93 19.23 -2.89
C LEU A 5 -2.37 20.16 -4.04
N GLY A 6 -2.11 21.47 -3.93
CA GLY A 6 -2.43 22.46 -4.98
C GLY A 6 -1.53 22.43 -6.21
N LYS A 7 -0.56 21.51 -6.30
CA LYS A 7 0.36 21.36 -7.44
C LYS A 7 0.16 20.07 -8.24
N PHE A 8 -0.64 19.13 -7.74
CA PHE A 8 -0.91 17.90 -8.47
C PHE A 8 -1.88 18.18 -9.64
N GLY A 9 -1.53 17.74 -10.85
CA GLY A 9 -2.38 17.86 -12.04
C GLY A 9 -3.50 16.81 -12.11
N GLY A 10 -3.38 15.73 -11.33
CA GLY A 10 -4.36 14.65 -11.30
C GLY A 10 -4.01 13.58 -10.27
N TRP A 11 -4.77 12.48 -10.29
CA TRP A 11 -4.55 11.34 -9.41
C TRP A 11 -3.17 10.71 -9.62
N GLU A 12 -2.71 10.64 -10.87
CA GLU A 12 -1.43 10.07 -11.26
C GLU A 12 -0.25 10.80 -10.61
N ASP A 13 -0.27 12.14 -10.59
CA ASP A 13 0.78 12.95 -9.96
C ASP A 13 0.81 12.77 -8.44
N ALA A 14 -0.37 12.71 -7.83
CA ALA A 14 -0.50 12.48 -6.40
C ALA A 14 0.00 11.08 -6.02
N ALA A 15 -0.30 10.06 -6.82
CA ALA A 15 0.21 8.71 -6.64
C ALA A 15 1.75 8.66 -6.79
N MET A 16 2.30 9.31 -7.82
CA MET A 16 3.75 9.39 -8.05
C MET A 16 4.46 10.05 -6.87
N PHE A 17 3.86 11.09 -6.27
CA PHE A 17 4.41 11.71 -5.06
C PHE A 17 4.51 10.71 -3.89
N GLU A 18 3.46 9.92 -3.62
CA GLU A 18 3.50 8.94 -2.53
C GLU A 18 4.51 7.82 -2.78
N VAL A 19 4.58 7.33 -4.01
CA VAL A 19 5.56 6.31 -4.43
C VAL A 19 6.99 6.84 -4.24
N ASN A 20 7.27 8.06 -4.70
CA ASN A 20 8.59 8.68 -4.54
C ASN A 20 8.95 8.95 -3.08
N TYR A 21 7.98 9.38 -2.27
CA TYR A 21 8.18 9.53 -0.83
C TYR A 21 8.56 8.19 -0.19
N LEU A 22 7.85 7.11 -0.53
CA LEU A 22 8.15 5.78 -0.02
C LEU A 22 9.51 5.27 -0.51
N HIS A 23 9.85 5.53 -1.77
CA HIS A 23 11.17 5.23 -2.33
C HIS A 23 12.28 5.94 -1.57
N MET A 24 12.11 7.23 -1.25
CA MET A 24 13.12 8.01 -0.52
C MET A 24 13.37 7.48 0.90
N ILE A 25 12.33 7.03 1.59
CA ILE A 25 12.46 6.57 2.98
C ILE A 25 12.80 5.09 3.12
N SER A 26 12.53 4.27 2.10
CA SER A 26 12.84 2.83 2.12
C SER A 26 14.32 2.57 1.87
N VAL A 27 14.86 1.57 2.55
CA VAL A 27 16.28 1.17 2.49
C VAL A 27 16.39 -0.29 2.08
N ASP A 28 17.55 -0.72 1.61
CA ASP A 28 17.83 -2.12 1.26
C ASP A 28 17.86 -2.99 2.51
N ARG A 29 16.69 -3.44 2.96
CA ARG A 29 16.52 -4.23 4.17
C ARG A 29 15.33 -5.17 4.06
N GLU A 30 15.57 -6.45 4.32
CA GLU A 30 14.50 -7.42 4.51
C GLU A 30 13.87 -7.29 5.89
N TYR A 31 12.53 -7.34 5.93
CA TYR A 31 11.77 -7.45 7.17
C TYR A 31 11.19 -8.86 7.32
N SER A 32 11.27 -9.40 8.54
CA SER A 32 10.78 -10.76 8.79
C SER A 32 9.26 -10.85 8.65
N PRO A 33 8.71 -12.02 8.24
CA PRO A 33 7.26 -12.24 8.21
C PRO A 33 6.58 -11.96 9.55
N ARG A 34 7.27 -12.23 10.68
CA ARG A 34 6.78 -11.91 12.02
C ARG A 34 6.55 -10.42 12.26
N ALA A 35 7.39 -9.55 11.69
CA ALA A 35 7.19 -8.11 11.77
C ALA A 35 5.91 -7.68 11.03
N MET A 36 5.64 -8.29 9.87
CA MET A 36 4.40 -8.06 9.13
C MET A 36 3.18 -8.60 9.89
N GLN A 37 3.29 -9.81 10.45
CA GLN A 37 2.22 -10.43 11.23
C GLN A 37 1.81 -9.55 12.43
N ALA A 38 2.77 -8.99 13.15
CA ALA A 38 2.49 -8.08 14.27
C ALA A 38 1.69 -6.85 13.83
N ILE A 39 2.00 -6.27 12.66
CA ILE A 39 1.24 -5.17 12.07
C ILE A 39 -0.18 -5.63 11.73
N GLY A 40 -0.33 -6.80 11.07
CA GLY A 40 -1.64 -7.37 10.70
C GLY A 40 -2.55 -7.60 11.91
N LEU A 41 -2.03 -8.18 12.99
CA LEU A 41 -2.77 -8.41 14.24
C LEU A 41 -3.22 -7.10 14.90
N THR A 42 -2.36 -6.08 14.87
CA THR A 42 -2.66 -4.76 15.43
C THR A 42 -3.74 -4.05 14.60
N LEU A 43 -3.64 -4.09 13.26
CA LEU A 43 -4.67 -3.58 12.35
C LEU A 43 -6.02 -4.23 12.61
N ALA A 44 -6.05 -5.57 12.69
CA ALA A 44 -7.28 -6.31 12.92
C ALA A 44 -7.92 -5.96 14.27
N THR A 45 -7.11 -5.74 15.30
CA THR A 45 -7.60 -5.30 16.61
C THR A 45 -8.24 -3.91 16.51
N LYS A 46 -7.51 -2.93 15.94
CA LYS A 46 -8.00 -1.56 15.79
C LYS A 46 -9.28 -1.47 14.98
N VAL A 47 -9.36 -2.18 13.84
CA VAL A 47 -10.56 -2.24 12.99
C VAL A 47 -11.78 -2.73 13.77
N ARG A 48 -11.62 -3.63 14.75
CA ARG A 48 -12.74 -4.15 15.55
C ARG A 48 -13.11 -3.29 16.76
N SER A 49 -12.16 -2.56 17.33
CA SER A 49 -12.33 -1.93 18.65
C SER A 49 -12.36 -0.41 18.65
N GLU A 50 -11.92 0.25 17.58
CA GLU A 50 -11.76 1.70 17.55
C GLU A 50 -12.79 2.37 16.64
N SER A 51 -13.43 3.44 17.14
CA SER A 51 -14.20 4.38 16.32
C SER A 51 -13.29 5.37 15.59
N ASP A 52 -12.08 5.61 16.11
CA ASP A 52 -11.06 6.46 15.49
C ASP A 52 -10.21 5.65 14.49
N THR A 53 -10.03 6.21 13.30
CA THR A 53 -9.27 5.58 12.21
C THR A 53 -7.84 6.10 12.07
N SER A 54 -7.45 7.10 12.88
CA SER A 54 -6.10 7.70 12.85
C SER A 54 -4.99 6.66 13.00
N GLY A 55 -5.16 5.70 13.91
CA GLY A 55 -4.21 4.62 14.15
C GLY A 55 -4.03 3.67 12.97
N LEU A 56 -5.02 3.57 12.07
CA LEU A 56 -4.94 2.69 10.89
C LEU A 56 -3.93 3.22 9.87
N TYR A 57 -3.93 4.54 9.63
CA TYR A 57 -3.00 5.16 8.67
C TYR A 57 -1.54 4.89 9.05
N SER A 58 -1.18 5.04 10.32
CA SER A 58 0.18 4.79 10.80
C SER A 58 0.63 3.34 10.60
N LEU A 59 -0.25 2.38 10.86
CA LEU A 59 0.06 0.96 10.68
C LEU A 59 0.15 0.56 9.21
N ILE A 60 -0.75 1.08 8.37
CA ILE A 60 -0.72 0.86 6.93
C ILE A 60 0.58 1.43 6.32
N LYS A 61 0.98 2.65 6.71
CA LYS A 61 2.25 3.26 6.28
C LYS A 61 3.46 2.43 6.70
N LEU A 62 3.45 1.90 7.92
CA LEU A 62 4.53 1.04 8.42
C LEU A 62 4.63 -0.26 7.60
N ALA A 63 3.50 -0.89 7.30
CA ALA A 63 3.47 -2.08 6.43
C ALA A 63 3.98 -1.76 5.02
N GLY A 64 3.57 -0.64 4.44
CA GLY A 64 4.07 -0.17 3.15
C GLY A 64 5.58 0.07 3.13
N HIS A 65 6.12 0.67 4.19
CA HIS A 65 7.56 0.87 4.35
C HIS A 65 8.32 -0.46 4.40
N HIS A 66 7.86 -1.42 5.22
CA HIS A 66 8.48 -2.74 5.26
C HIS A 66 8.41 -3.46 3.91
N ALA A 67 7.26 -3.38 3.22
CA ALA A 67 7.09 -3.99 1.90
C ALA A 67 8.04 -3.39 0.85
N ALA A 68 8.17 -2.06 0.81
CA ALA A 68 9.10 -1.39 -0.10
C ALA A 68 10.56 -1.75 0.20
N CYS A 69 10.96 -1.80 1.48
CA CYS A 69 12.30 -2.23 1.88
C CYS A 69 12.60 -3.68 1.47
N THR A 70 11.63 -4.59 1.63
CA THR A 70 11.77 -5.99 1.20
C THR A 70 11.88 -6.11 -0.33
N LEU A 71 11.06 -5.37 -1.09
CA LEU A 71 11.17 -5.34 -2.56
C LEU A 71 12.54 -4.82 -3.01
N LYS A 72 13.05 -3.76 -2.36
CA LYS A 72 14.39 -3.21 -2.62
C LYS A 72 15.50 -4.21 -2.35
N TRP A 73 15.46 -4.84 -1.18
CA TRP A 73 16.41 -5.89 -0.80
C TRP A 73 16.48 -7.03 -1.83
N ASN A 74 15.34 -7.41 -2.40
CA ASN A 74 15.26 -8.48 -3.41
C ASN A 74 15.62 -8.03 -4.83
N GLY A 75 15.99 -6.76 -5.06
CA GLY A 75 16.22 -6.22 -6.39
C GLY A 75 14.94 -6.16 -7.25
N GLN A 76 13.78 -6.04 -6.60
CA GLN A 76 12.44 -6.06 -7.23
C GLN A 76 11.71 -4.72 -7.12
N TRP A 77 12.38 -3.68 -6.63
CA TRP A 77 11.83 -2.34 -6.48
C TRP A 77 12.24 -1.43 -7.63
N ASP A 78 11.23 -0.90 -8.32
CA ASP A 78 11.37 0.24 -9.21
C ASP A 78 10.18 1.19 -8.94
N PRO A 79 10.42 2.48 -8.64
CA PRO A 79 9.35 3.42 -8.33
C PRO A 79 8.48 3.76 -9.56
N GLU A 80 9.02 3.74 -10.77
CA GLU A 80 8.25 3.99 -12.00
C GLU A 80 7.33 2.79 -12.27
N ASP A 81 7.84 1.57 -12.20
CA ASP A 81 7.01 0.35 -12.33
C ASP A 81 5.90 0.29 -11.27
N MET A 82 6.21 0.66 -10.02
CA MET A 82 5.22 0.68 -8.94
C MET A 82 4.14 1.73 -9.20
N HIS A 83 4.52 2.91 -9.71
CA HIS A 83 3.57 3.96 -10.09
C HIS A 83 2.66 3.48 -11.23
N ASP A 84 3.21 2.88 -12.28
CA ASP A 84 2.45 2.38 -13.42
C ASP A 84 1.43 1.30 -13.01
N ILE A 85 1.84 0.35 -12.16
CA ILE A 85 0.94 -0.68 -11.62
C ILE A 85 -0.20 -0.05 -10.82
N LEU A 86 0.11 0.96 -9.99
CA LEU A 86 -0.86 1.62 -9.15
C LEU A 86 -1.88 2.43 -9.98
N VAL A 87 -1.42 3.14 -11.01
CA VAL A 87 -2.26 3.88 -11.96
C VAL A 87 -3.15 2.93 -12.77
N ALA A 88 -2.59 1.84 -13.29
CA ALA A 88 -3.35 0.84 -14.04
C ALA A 88 -4.50 0.28 -13.20
N LYS A 89 -4.22 -0.19 -11.97
CA LYS A 89 -5.24 -0.69 -11.04
C LYS A 89 -6.30 0.37 -10.73
N GLN A 90 -5.90 1.61 -10.50
CA GLN A 90 -6.86 2.67 -10.21
C GLN A 90 -7.80 2.95 -11.39
N LYS A 91 -7.30 2.92 -12.63
CA LYS A 91 -8.13 3.08 -13.82
C LYS A 91 -9.15 1.95 -13.99
N ASP A 92 -8.78 0.73 -13.63
CA ASP A 92 -9.68 -0.43 -13.67
C ASP A 92 -10.78 -0.37 -12.60
N TYR A 93 -10.43 -0.02 -11.36
CA TYR A 93 -11.39 -0.02 -10.24
C TYR A 93 -12.19 1.28 -10.10
N GLY A 94 -11.64 2.41 -10.55
CA GLY A 94 -12.13 3.74 -10.24
C GLY A 94 -12.12 4.06 -8.72
N HIS A 95 -12.66 5.22 -8.35
CA HIS A 95 -12.64 5.70 -6.96
C HIS A 95 -13.60 4.93 -6.02
N GLY A 96 -14.65 4.33 -6.56
CA GLY A 96 -15.75 3.76 -5.79
C GLY A 96 -15.35 2.59 -4.87
N ASN A 97 -14.40 1.76 -5.29
CA ASN A 97 -13.95 0.59 -4.52
C ASN A 97 -13.36 0.98 -3.15
N ILE A 98 -12.59 2.05 -3.12
CA ILE A 98 -11.96 2.58 -1.90
C ILE A 98 -12.92 3.51 -1.15
N ASN A 99 -13.59 4.44 -1.85
CA ASN A 99 -14.47 5.45 -1.20
C ASN A 99 -15.60 4.84 -0.37
N ARG A 100 -16.12 3.66 -0.75
CA ARG A 100 -17.19 2.98 -0.01
C ARG A 100 -16.80 2.58 1.41
N PHE A 101 -15.52 2.29 1.65
CA PHE A 101 -15.04 1.76 2.92
C PHE A 101 -13.94 2.61 3.56
N GLY A 102 -13.38 3.56 2.81
CA GLY A 102 -12.26 4.39 3.24
C GLY A 102 -11.06 3.57 3.71
N VAL A 103 -10.33 4.12 4.68
CA VAL A 103 -9.13 3.49 5.24
C VAL A 103 -9.40 2.15 5.93
N VAL A 104 -10.61 1.91 6.45
CA VAL A 104 -10.98 0.61 7.03
C VAL A 104 -10.96 -0.47 5.96
N GLY A 105 -11.49 -0.18 4.76
CA GLY A 105 -11.43 -1.11 3.63
C GLY A 105 -10.00 -1.35 3.14
N VAL A 106 -9.13 -0.35 3.23
CA VAL A 106 -7.69 -0.50 2.91
C VAL A 106 -7.02 -1.42 3.95
N ALA A 107 -7.28 -1.20 5.24
CA ALA A 107 -6.73 -2.02 6.31
C ALA A 107 -7.07 -3.50 6.14
N VAL A 108 -8.34 -3.82 5.84
CA VAL A 108 -8.79 -5.22 5.63
C VAL A 108 -8.08 -5.88 4.45
N ARG A 109 -7.96 -5.18 3.30
CA ARG A 109 -7.28 -5.71 2.11
C ARG A 109 -5.78 -5.90 2.33
N LEU A 110 -5.16 -4.98 3.06
CA LEU A 110 -3.75 -5.09 3.44
C LEU A 110 -3.52 -6.25 4.41
N SER A 111 -4.42 -6.48 5.37
CA SER A 111 -4.37 -7.64 6.27
C SER A 111 -4.44 -8.96 5.51
N ASP A 112 -5.30 -9.10 4.50
CA ASP A 112 -5.36 -10.30 3.65
C ASP A 112 -4.00 -10.63 3.01
N LYS A 113 -3.32 -9.60 2.47
CA LYS A 113 -2.00 -9.76 1.83
C LYS A 113 -0.90 -10.08 2.84
N ILE A 114 -0.95 -9.52 4.05
CA ILE A 114 -0.03 -9.89 5.14
C ILE A 114 -0.20 -11.37 5.51
N GLU A 115 -1.42 -11.82 5.76
CA GLU A 115 -1.69 -13.22 6.13
C GLU A 115 -1.22 -14.20 5.05
N ARG A 116 -1.41 -13.82 3.78
CA ARG A 116 -0.89 -14.59 2.65
C ARG A 116 0.63 -14.73 2.68
N ILE A 117 1.36 -13.64 2.89
CA ILE A 117 2.83 -13.65 2.98
C ILE A 117 3.28 -14.55 4.12
N VAL A 118 2.70 -14.37 5.32
CA VAL A 118 3.05 -15.15 6.51
C VAL A 118 2.83 -16.65 6.25
N ASN A 119 1.67 -17.02 5.72
CA ASN A 119 1.32 -18.41 5.46
C ASN A 119 2.25 -19.08 4.44
N LEU A 120 2.62 -18.38 3.35
CA LEU A 120 3.52 -18.93 2.33
C LEU A 120 4.95 -19.10 2.87
N VAL A 121 5.47 -18.09 3.57
CA VAL A 121 6.83 -18.14 4.12
C VAL A 121 6.95 -19.17 5.24
N ASP A 122 5.98 -19.23 6.16
CA ASP A 122 6.01 -20.20 7.27
C ASP A 122 5.92 -21.65 6.78
N LYS A 123 5.20 -21.90 5.68
CA LYS A 123 5.11 -23.23 5.06
C LYS A 123 6.31 -23.57 4.18
N GLY A 124 7.10 -22.58 3.76
CA GLY A 124 8.20 -22.78 2.82
C GLY A 124 7.73 -23.35 1.47
N VAL A 125 6.51 -22.99 1.04
CA VAL A 125 5.92 -23.48 -0.21
C VAL A 125 5.89 -22.38 -1.26
N ASP A 126 6.04 -22.79 -2.53
CA ASP A 126 5.91 -21.87 -3.64
C ASP A 126 4.45 -21.46 -3.86
N PRO A 127 4.19 -20.20 -4.27
CA PRO A 127 2.84 -19.77 -4.62
C PRO A 127 2.33 -20.44 -5.90
N GLU A 128 1.09 -20.94 -5.90
CA GLU A 128 0.50 -21.60 -7.08
C GLU A 128 -0.24 -20.65 -8.04
N ASN A 129 -0.74 -19.51 -7.56
CA ASN A 129 -1.62 -18.61 -8.33
C ASN A 129 -0.97 -17.24 -8.58
N GLU A 130 -0.89 -16.41 -7.53
CA GLU A 130 -0.27 -15.08 -7.53
C GLU A 130 1.16 -15.19 -6.96
N SER A 131 2.13 -14.39 -7.39
CA SER A 131 3.48 -14.48 -6.83
C SER A 131 3.54 -13.92 -5.40
N LEU A 132 4.61 -14.19 -4.65
CA LEU A 132 4.83 -13.50 -3.37
C LEU A 132 5.13 -12.00 -3.58
N LYS A 133 5.81 -11.66 -4.68
CA LYS A 133 6.11 -10.28 -5.11
C LYS A 133 4.83 -9.44 -5.24
N ASP A 134 3.79 -9.98 -5.84
CA ASP A 134 2.52 -9.26 -6.05
C ASP A 134 1.86 -8.85 -4.72
N SER A 135 1.98 -9.70 -3.69
CA SER A 135 1.47 -9.34 -2.35
C SER A 135 2.24 -8.19 -1.71
N TRP A 136 3.56 -8.10 -1.92
CA TRP A 136 4.34 -6.96 -1.47
C TRP A 136 3.98 -5.67 -2.24
N ILE A 137 3.80 -5.77 -3.55
CA ILE A 137 3.35 -4.67 -4.41
C ILE A 137 1.97 -4.16 -3.97
N ASP A 138 1.03 -5.07 -3.69
CA ASP A 138 -0.29 -4.70 -3.19
C ASP A 138 -0.22 -3.94 -1.87
N ILE A 139 0.63 -4.39 -0.92
CA ILE A 139 0.82 -3.70 0.36
C ILE A 139 1.37 -2.28 0.15
N VAL A 140 2.33 -2.10 -0.77
CA VAL A 140 2.85 -0.79 -1.14
C VAL A 140 1.75 0.09 -1.74
N GLY A 141 0.95 -0.45 -2.68
CA GLY A 141 -0.15 0.26 -3.32
C GLY A 141 -1.20 0.72 -2.29
N TYR A 142 -1.61 -0.16 -1.37
CA TYR A 142 -2.53 0.18 -0.29
C TYR A 142 -1.96 1.24 0.66
N SER A 143 -0.65 1.23 0.92
CA SER A 143 0.01 2.28 1.68
C SER A 143 -0.07 3.64 0.97
N CYS A 144 0.21 3.68 -0.33
CA CYS A 144 0.08 4.92 -1.12
C CYS A 144 -1.36 5.42 -1.15
N ILE A 145 -2.34 4.53 -1.32
CA ILE A 145 -3.77 4.88 -1.28
C ILE A 145 -4.18 5.43 0.08
N ALA A 146 -3.77 4.79 1.18
CA ALA A 146 -4.07 5.29 2.53
C ALA A 146 -3.48 6.67 2.75
N CYS A 147 -2.26 6.87 2.29
CA CYS A 147 -1.63 8.18 2.23
C CYS A 147 -2.52 9.18 1.47
N MET A 148 -2.92 8.89 0.23
CA MET A 148 -3.75 9.81 -0.58
C MET A 148 -5.13 10.09 0.04
N LEU A 149 -5.73 9.11 0.72
CA LEU A 149 -6.98 9.29 1.48
C LEU A 149 -6.81 10.30 2.61
N GLU A 150 -5.77 10.13 3.42
CA GLU A 150 -5.47 11.00 4.56
C GLU A 150 -5.24 12.45 4.12
N ALA A 151 -4.61 12.64 2.96
CA ALA A 151 -4.33 13.97 2.40
C ALA A 151 -5.46 14.53 1.53
N GLY A 152 -6.54 13.77 1.27
CA GLY A 152 -7.64 14.19 0.41
C GLY A 152 -7.31 14.25 -1.09
N SER A 153 -6.17 13.70 -1.53
CA SER A 153 -5.81 13.62 -2.95
C SER A 153 -6.36 12.38 -3.68
N PHE A 154 -6.91 11.40 -2.95
CA PHE A 154 -7.40 10.17 -3.56
C PHE A 154 -8.55 10.40 -4.56
N THR A 155 -9.40 11.41 -4.35
CA THR A 155 -10.56 11.69 -5.22
C THR A 155 -10.24 12.61 -6.39
N MET A 156 -8.97 12.93 -6.62
CA MET A 156 -8.55 13.72 -7.78
C MET A 156 -8.92 13.01 -9.10
N PRO A 157 -9.17 13.79 -10.17
CA PRO A 157 -9.54 13.22 -11.46
C PRO A 157 -8.41 12.35 -12.01
N LEU A 158 -8.78 11.25 -12.66
CA LEU A 158 -7.88 10.44 -13.47
C LEU A 158 -7.70 11.09 -14.84
N ALA A 159 -6.49 11.03 -15.39
CA ALA A 159 -6.30 11.42 -16.78
C ALA A 159 -7.16 10.55 -17.70
N LEU A 160 -7.81 11.19 -18.68
CA LEU A 160 -8.53 10.46 -19.72
C LEU A 160 -7.53 9.57 -20.46
N ALA A 161 -7.90 8.31 -20.71
CA ALA A 161 -7.11 7.45 -21.57
C ALA A 161 -7.05 8.10 -22.96
N SER A 162 -5.82 8.40 -23.41
CA SER A 162 -5.52 8.89 -24.76
C SER A 162 -5.69 7.79 -25.80
#